data_AF-A0A376U8T0-F1
#
_entry.id   AF-A0A376U8T0-F1
#
_cell.length_a   1.000
_cell.length_b   1.000
_cell.length_c   1.000
_cell.angle_alpha   90.00
_cell.angle_beta   90.00
_cell.angle_gamma   90.00
#
_symmetry.space_group_name_H-M   'P 1'
#
loop_
_entity.id
_entity.type
_entity.pdbx_description
1 polymer ?
#
loop_
_entity_poly.entity_id
_entity_poly.type
_entity_poly.pdbx_seq_one_letter_code
_entity_poly.pdbx_strand_id
1 'polypeptide(L)' 'MNRTDELRTARIESLVTPAELALRYPVTPGVATHVTDSRRRIEKNTEW' A
#
# COMPACT_ATOMS: atom_id res chain seq x y z
N MET A 1 30.34 3.86 25.61
CA MET A 1 29.70 2.92 24.68
C MET A 1 29.81 3.52 23.29
N ASN A 2 30.43 2.84 22.33
CA ASN A 2 30.56 3.38 20.98
C ASN A 2 29.25 3.18 20.21
N ARG A 3 28.86 4.19 19.44
CA ARG A 3 27.66 4.17 18.60
C ARG A 3 27.88 3.23 17.42
N THR A 4 27.05 2.19 17.30
CA THR A 4 27.18 1.11 16.29
C THR A 4 26.01 1.05 15.30
N ASP A 5 24.96 1.85 15.50
CA ASP A 5 23.93 2.06 14.48
C ASP A 5 24.53 2.75 13.24
N GLU A 6 23.94 2.45 12.08
CA GLU A 6 24.24 3.14 10.80
C GLU A 6 25.68 2.96 10.26
N LEU A 7 26.45 2.01 10.81
CA LEU A 7 27.75 1.64 10.27
C LEU A 7 27.57 1.05 8.85
N ARG A 8 27.91 1.85 7.84
CA ARG A 8 27.80 1.57 6.39
C ARG A 8 26.42 1.78 5.77
N THR A 9 25.50 2.49 6.42
CA THR A 9 24.24 2.88 5.77
C THR A 9 24.40 4.19 5.01
N ALA A 10 24.06 4.18 3.72
CA ALA A 10 23.83 5.42 2.97
C ALA A 10 22.44 5.97 3.33
N ARG A 11 22.33 7.28 3.53
CA ARG A 11 21.04 7.92 3.76
C ARG A 11 20.17 7.77 2.51
N ILE A 12 19.01 7.17 2.67
CA ILE A 12 17.98 7.12 1.63
C ILE A 12 17.00 8.27 1.81
N GLU A 13 16.43 8.73 0.69
CA GLU A 13 15.37 9.73 0.73
C GLU A 13 14.09 9.14 1.34
N SER A 14 13.26 10.03 1.89
CA SER A 14 11.98 9.63 2.46
C SER A 14 10.99 9.22 1.36
N LEU A 15 10.25 8.14 1.61
CA LEU A 15 9.17 7.71 0.74
C LEU A 15 7.97 8.68 0.83
N VAL A 16 7.21 8.78 -0.27
CA VAL A 16 5.90 9.45 -0.28
C VAL A 16 4.95 8.73 0.67
N THR A 17 4.15 9.50 1.41
CA THR A 17 3.21 8.92 2.37
C THR A 17 2.01 8.28 1.67
N PRO A 18 1.36 7.26 2.27
CA PRO A 18 0.14 6.69 1.71
C PRO A 18 -0.99 7.72 1.55
N ALA A 19 -1.13 8.66 2.49
CA ALA A 19 -2.13 9.71 2.43
C ALA A 19 -1.90 10.66 1.24
N GLU A 20 -0.65 11.07 1.02
CA GLU A 20 -0.27 11.90 -0.12
C GLU A 20 -0.52 11.19 -1.45
N LEU A 21 -0.19 9.90 -1.54
CA LEU A 21 -0.46 9.11 -2.74
C LEU A 21 -1.96 8.99 -3.02
N ALA A 22 -2.77 8.78 -1.97
CA ALA A 22 -4.22 8.69 -2.08
C ALA A 22 -4.88 10.01 -2.53
N LEU A 23 -4.32 11.16 -2.13
CA LEU A 23 -4.78 12.47 -2.61
C LEU A 23 -4.43 12.71 -4.08
N ARG A 24 -3.20 12.33 -4.50
CA ARG A 24 -2.74 12.50 -5.88
C ARG A 24 -3.46 11.58 -6.86
N TYR A 25 -3.76 10.35 -6.43
CA TYR A 25 -4.37 9.31 -7.25
C TYR A 25 -5.60 8.72 -6.55
N PRO A 26 -6.72 9.46 -6.51
CA PRO A 26 -7.93 8.99 -5.84
C PRO A 26 -8.48 7.74 -6.56
N VAL A 27 -8.90 6.76 -5.77
CA VAL A 27 -9.59 5.58 -6.29
C VAL A 27 -10.93 6.04 -6.85
N THR A 28 -11.13 5.82 -8.16
CA THR A 28 -12.39 6.20 -8.80
C THR A 28 -13.52 5.26 -8.37
N PRO A 29 -14.79 5.70 -8.43
CA PRO A 29 -15.93 4.84 -8.12
C PRO A 29 -15.93 3.53 -8.92
N GLY A 30 -15.56 3.57 -10.20
CA GLY A 30 -15.49 2.37 -11.04
C GLY A 30 -14.44 1.36 -10.58
N VAL A 31 -13.26 1.82 -10.18
CA VAL A 31 -12.22 0.94 -9.61
C VAL A 31 -12.68 0.37 -8.27
N ALA A 32 -13.30 1.18 -7.42
CA ALA A 32 -13.83 0.74 -6.12
C ALA A 32 -14.90 -0.36 -6.28
N THR A 33 -15.85 -0.18 -7.20
CA THR A 33 -16.89 -1.18 -7.51
C THR A 33 -16.24 -2.47 -8.01
N HIS A 34 -15.36 -2.40 -9.01
CA HIS A 34 -14.72 -3.57 -9.58
C HIS A 34 -13.92 -4.39 -8.55
N VAL A 35 -13.12 -3.71 -7.70
CA VAL A 35 -12.36 -4.38 -6.64
C VAL A 35 -13.30 -5.06 -5.64
N THR A 36 -14.38 -4.39 -5.24
CA THR A 36 -15.35 -4.90 -4.27
C THR A 36 -16.09 -6.13 -4.81
N ASP A 37 -16.57 -6.08 -6.05
CA ASP A 37 -17.25 -7.20 -6.70
C ASP A 37 -16.32 -8.39 -6.90
N SER A 38 -15.07 -8.14 -7.26
CA SER A 38 -14.05 -9.18 -7.39
C SER A 38 -13.81 -9.91 -6.08
N ARG A 39 -13.67 -9.17 -4.96
CA ARG A 39 -13.51 -9.76 -3.62
C ARG A 39 -14.69 -10.63 -3.24
N ARG A 40 -15.92 -10.15 -3.45
CA ARG A 40 -17.16 -10.91 -3.20
C ARG A 40 -17.22 -12.19 -4.03
N ARG A 41 -16.80 -12.14 -5.30
CA ARG A 41 -16.77 -13.33 -6.18
C ARG A 41 -15.76 -14.37 -5.68
N ILE A 42 -14.57 -13.93 -5.26
CA ILE A 42 -13.53 -14.83 -4.73
C ILE A 42 -13.97 -15.47 -3.43
N GLU A 43 -14.58 -14.70 -2.52
CA GLU A 43 -15.16 -15.19 -1.27
C GLU A 43 -16.15 -16.34 -1.54
N LYS A 44 -17.11 -16.13 -2.44
CA LYS A 44 -18.08 -17.18 -2.85
C LYS A 44 -17.43 -18.41 -3.48
N ASN A 45 -16.31 -18.24 -4.17
CA ASN A 45 -15.58 -19.34 -4.81
C ASN A 45 -14.66 -20.09 -3.85
N THR A 46 -14.46 -19.59 -2.63
CA THR A 46 -13.57 -20.15 -1.61
C THR A 46 -14.33 -21.04 -0.61
N GLU A 47 -15.64 -21.20 -0.79
CA GLU A 47 -16.48 -22.10 -0.01
C GLU A 47 -16.22 -23.56 -0.46
N TRP A 48 -15.17 -24.17 0.12
CA TRP A 48 -14.90 -25.61 0.14
C TRP A 48 -15.23 -26.18 1.51
#